data_AF-A0A1A8GLN4-F1
#
_entry.id   AF-A0A1A8GLN4-F1
#
_cell.length_a   1.000
_cell.length_b   1.000
_cell.length_c   1.000
_cell.angle_alpha   90.00
_cell.angle_beta   90.00
_cell.angle_gamma   90.00
#
_symmetry.space_group_name_H-M   'P 1'
#
loop_
_entity.id
_entity.type
_entity.pdbx_description
1 polymer ?
#
loop_
_entity_poly.entity_id
_entity_poly.type
_entity_poly.pdbx_seq_one_letter_code
_entity_poly.pdbx_strand_id
1 'polypeptide(L)'
;DFLIFTLFVSLLVVIDGTSHDKHPAVDYCFPNPCQNQAICRNRGNGYSCFCVPGFQGARCQIDVNECVSQPCRNGATCVDRVGR
;
A
#
# COMPACT_ATOMS: atom_id res chain seq x y z
N ASP A 1 -23.95 34.33 32.17
CA ASP A 1 -22.75 35.10 31.81
C ASP A 1 -22.00 34.52 30.62
N PHE A 2 -22.04 35.22 29.49
CA PHE A 2 -21.41 34.82 28.22
C PHE A 2 -19.87 34.76 28.30
N LEU A 3 -19.27 35.55 29.20
CA LEU A 3 -17.82 35.58 29.46
C LEU A 3 -17.29 34.33 30.18
N ILE A 4 -18.13 33.64 30.95
CA ILE A 4 -17.75 32.40 31.65
C ILE A 4 -17.66 31.25 30.65
N PHE A 5 -18.60 31.16 29.70
CA PHE A 5 -18.61 30.12 28.67
C PHE A 5 -17.38 30.17 27.76
N THR A 6 -16.89 31.36 27.40
CA THR A 6 -15.69 31.51 26.56
C THR A 6 -14.40 31.09 27.27
N LEU A 7 -14.30 31.26 28.59
CA LEU A 7 -13.14 30.86 29.39
C LEU A 7 -13.05 29.33 29.55
N PHE A 8 -14.19 28.65 29.75
CA PHE A 8 -14.23 27.18 29.84
C PHE A 8 -13.96 26.49 28.49
N VAL A 9 -14.47 27.05 27.40
CA VAL A 9 -14.24 26.51 26.04
C VAL A 9 -12.75 26.60 25.68
N SER A 10 -12.06 27.67 26.11
CA SER A 10 -10.63 27.86 25.82
C SER A 10 -9.74 26.85 26.54
N LEU A 11 -10.11 26.40 27.75
CA LEU A 11 -9.34 25.41 28.52
C LEU A 11 -9.52 23.97 28.03
N LEU A 12 -10.67 23.65 27.43
CA LEU A 12 -10.93 22.35 26.79
C LEU A 12 -10.29 22.24 25.39
N VAL A 13 -10.21 23.35 24.65
CA VAL A 13 -9.63 23.36 23.29
C VAL A 13 -8.10 23.12 23.28
N VAL A 14 -7.38 23.32 24.39
CA VAL A 14 -5.93 23.01 24.50
C VAL A 14 -5.60 21.60 25.02
N ILE A 15 -6.59 20.72 25.24
CA ILE A 15 -6.35 19.30 25.59
C ILE A 15 -6.75 18.31 24.49
N ASP A 16 -7.36 18.76 23.40
CA ASP A 16 -7.62 17.93 22.23
C ASP A 16 -6.61 18.23 21.13
N GLY A 17 -5.36 17.85 21.37
CA GLY A 17 -4.38 17.64 20.30
C GLY A 17 -4.84 16.50 19.40
N THR A 18 -5.83 16.76 18.54
CA THR A 18 -6.23 15.82 17.48
C THR A 18 -6.08 16.54 16.14
N SER A 19 -5.08 16.09 15.39
CA SER A 19 -4.86 16.40 13.99
C SER A 19 -6.18 16.32 13.22
N HIS A 20 -6.58 17.42 12.60
CA HIS A 20 -7.84 17.56 11.88
C HIS A 20 -7.79 16.93 10.48
N ASP A 21 -7.31 15.69 10.38
CA ASP A 21 -7.49 14.82 9.20
C ASP A 21 -8.51 13.73 9.54
N LYS A 22 -9.75 14.13 9.83
CA LYS A 22 -10.87 13.19 10.02
C LYS A 22 -11.56 12.90 8.69
N HIS A 23 -10.79 12.42 7.70
CA HIS A 23 -11.38 11.58 6.66
C HIS A 23 -11.46 10.16 7.24
N PRO A 24 -12.58 9.42 7.11
CA PRO A 24 -12.56 8.00 7.42
C PRO A 24 -11.41 7.38 6.65
N ALA A 25 -10.51 6.67 7.34
CA ALA A 25 -9.41 5.97 6.71
C ALA A 25 -10.01 4.92 5.78
N VAL A 26 -10.14 5.26 4.49
CA VAL A 26 -10.60 4.33 3.47
C VAL A 26 -9.55 3.24 3.38
N ASP A 27 -9.93 2.01 3.73
CA ASP A 27 -9.05 0.87 3.60
C ASP A 27 -9.07 0.36 2.17
N TYR A 28 -8.13 0.84 1.37
CA TYR A 28 -7.95 0.42 -0.01
C TYR A 28 -7.37 -0.99 -0.12
N CYS A 29 -6.97 -1.61 0.99
CA CYS A 29 -6.48 -2.99 1.03
C CYS A 29 -7.56 -4.03 1.34
N PHE A 30 -8.84 -3.63 1.42
CA PHE A 30 -9.95 -4.57 1.63
C PHE A 30 -11.07 -4.41 0.57
N PRO A 31 -11.42 -5.48 -0.17
CA PRO A 31 -10.74 -6.78 -0.25
C PRO A 31 -9.33 -6.62 -0.86
N ASN A 32 -8.38 -7.49 -0.49
CA ASN A 32 -6.98 -7.32 -0.91
C ASN A 32 -6.88 -7.26 -2.44
N PRO A 33 -6.48 -6.10 -3.01
CA PRO A 33 -6.38 -5.96 -4.45
C PRO A 33 -5.12 -6.63 -5.00
N CYS A 34 -4.10 -6.86 -4.19
CA CYS A 34 -2.82 -7.40 -4.62
C CYS A 34 -2.91 -8.91 -4.86
N GLN A 35 -2.26 -9.38 -5.93
CA GLN A 35 -2.18 -10.79 -6.32
C GLN A 35 -0.84 -11.41 -5.93
N ASN A 36 -0.71 -12.72 -6.08
CA ASN A 36 0.55 -13.46 -5.92
C ASN A 36 1.27 -13.16 -4.60
N GLN A 37 0.52 -13.18 -3.49
CA GLN A 37 1.01 -12.98 -2.12
C GLN A 37 1.68 -11.61 -1.88
N ALA A 38 1.45 -10.64 -2.75
CA ALA A 38 1.99 -9.29 -2.59
C ALA A 38 1.41 -8.55 -1.37
N ILE A 39 2.22 -7.67 -0.80
CA ILE A 39 1.85 -6.89 0.40
C ILE A 39 1.11 -5.63 -0.05
N CYS A 40 -0.13 -5.45 0.41
CA CYS A 40 -0.88 -4.22 0.19
C CYS A 40 -0.53 -3.18 1.26
N ARG A 41 -0.34 -1.91 0.87
CA ARG A 41 -0.31 -0.76 1.79
C ARG A 41 -1.22 0.36 1.33
N ASN A 42 -1.96 0.92 2.28
CA ASN A 42 -2.70 2.16 2.10
C ASN A 42 -1.74 3.32 1.80
N ARG A 43 -2.16 4.21 0.91
CA ARG A 43 -1.54 5.49 0.56
C ARG A 43 -2.60 6.58 0.68
N GLY A 44 -2.18 7.86 0.76
CA GLY A 44 -3.08 9.00 1.02
C GLY A 44 -4.43 8.91 0.29
N ASN A 45 -4.43 8.68 -1.03
CA ASN A 45 -5.64 8.55 -1.85
C ASN A 45 -5.75 7.20 -2.58
N GLY A 46 -5.20 6.10 -2.04
CA GLY A 46 -5.27 4.79 -2.71
C GLY A 46 -4.46 3.68 -2.04
N TYR A 47 -4.01 2.70 -2.81
CA TYR A 47 -3.13 1.63 -2.33
C TYR A 47 -1.88 1.48 -3.21
N SER A 48 -0.94 0.69 -2.74
CA SER A 48 0.09 0.09 -3.59
C SER A 48 0.40 -1.33 -3.16
N CYS A 49 0.68 -2.16 -4.16
CA CYS A 49 1.14 -3.53 -3.97
C CYS A 49 2.67 -3.59 -4.04
N PHE A 50 3.28 -4.18 -3.03
CA PHE A 50 4.69 -4.53 -3.03
C PHE A 50 4.82 -5.98 -3.46
N CYS A 51 5.29 -6.18 -4.69
CA CYS A 51 5.40 -7.50 -5.30
C CYS A 51 6.51 -8.30 -4.64
N VAL A 52 6.26 -9.60 -4.48
CA VAL A 52 7.33 -10.55 -4.20
C VAL A 52 8.21 -10.70 -5.46
N PRO A 53 9.49 -11.11 -5.33
CA PRO A 53 10.34 -11.39 -6.49
C PRO A 53 9.65 -12.30 -7.52
N GLY A 54 9.90 -12.04 -8.80
CA GLY A 54 9.25 -12.76 -9.91
C GLY A 54 7.89 -12.24 -10.33
N PHE A 55 7.31 -11.23 -9.64
CA PHE A 55 6.06 -10.60 -10.08
C PHE A 55 6.18 -9.09 -10.26
N GLN A 56 5.37 -8.55 -11.16
CA GLN A 56 5.31 -7.14 -11.50
C GLN A 56 3.89 -6.68 -11.86
N GLY A 57 3.75 -5.39 -12.16
CA GLY A 57 2.47 -4.74 -12.45
C GLY A 57 1.82 -4.12 -11.22
N ALA A 58 0.81 -3.27 -11.43
CA ALA A 58 0.18 -2.48 -10.35
C ALA A 58 -0.43 -3.32 -9.22
N ARG A 59 -0.88 -4.55 -9.54
CA ARG A 59 -1.44 -5.52 -8.59
C ARG A 59 -0.57 -6.76 -8.44
N CYS A 60 0.67 -6.74 -8.93
CA CYS A 60 1.58 -7.89 -8.95
C CYS A 60 1.01 -9.11 -9.68
N GLN A 61 0.15 -8.87 -10.68
CA GLN A 61 -0.56 -9.90 -11.42
C GLN A 61 0.25 -10.49 -12.59
N ILE A 62 1.39 -9.87 -12.92
CA ILE A 62 2.19 -10.24 -14.07
C ILE A 62 3.40 -11.01 -13.56
N ASP A 63 3.57 -12.22 -14.06
CA ASP A 63 4.77 -13.03 -13.84
C ASP A 63 5.93 -12.50 -14.69
N VAL A 64 7.12 -12.45 -14.12
CA VAL A 64 8.32 -11.98 -14.81
C VAL A 64 8.95 -13.16 -15.53
N ASN A 65 9.04 -13.09 -16.86
CA ASN A 65 9.75 -14.13 -17.60
C ASN A 65 11.27 -13.94 -17.50
N GLU A 66 11.94 -14.77 -16.71
CA GLU A 66 13.39 -14.62 -16.46
C GLU A 66 14.23 -15.00 -17.70
N CYS A 67 13.64 -15.73 -18.64
CA CYS A 67 14.30 -16.19 -19.85
C CYS A 67 14.44 -15.11 -20.93
N VAL A 68 13.73 -13.98 -20.84
CA VAL A 68 13.82 -12.88 -21.82
C VAL A 68 15.26 -12.37 -21.98
N SER A 69 16.01 -12.35 -20.87
CA SER A 69 17.41 -11.91 -20.87
C SER A 69 18.41 -12.95 -21.40
N GLN A 70 17.93 -14.15 -21.78
CA GLN A 70 18.74 -15.31 -22.18
C GLN A 70 19.89 -15.61 -21.19
N PRO A 71 19.59 -15.82 -19.89
CA PRO A 71 20.62 -15.96 -18.86
C PRO A 71 21.36 -17.31 -18.92
N CYS A 72 20.74 -18.33 -19.52
CA CYS A 72 21.30 -19.68 -19.60
C CYS A 72 22.51 -19.73 -20.56
N ARG A 73 23.55 -20.47 -20.17
CA ARG A 73 24.80 -20.62 -20.93
C ARG A 73 24.99 -22.07 -21.40
N ASN A 74 25.98 -22.30 -22.28
CA ASN A 74 26.41 -23.63 -22.74
C ASN A 74 25.30 -24.45 -23.43
N GLY A 75 24.43 -23.80 -24.19
CA GLY A 75 23.34 -24.48 -24.90
C GLY A 75 22.20 -24.97 -24.00
N ALA A 76 22.17 -24.57 -22.73
CA ALA A 76 21.06 -24.90 -21.84
C ALA A 76 19.75 -24.24 -22.28
N THR A 77 18.65 -24.98 -22.20
CA THR A 77 17.29 -24.45 -22.45
C THR A 77 16.81 -23.71 -21.22
N CYS A 78 16.39 -22.46 -21.40
CA CYS A 78 15.74 -21.69 -20.34
C CYS A 78 14.24 -22.04 -20.28
N VAL A 79 13.72 -22.21 -19.06
CA VAL A 79 12.30 -22.44 -18.81
C VAL A 79 11.84 -21.42 -17.78
N ASP A 80 10.84 -20.63 -18.18
CA ASP A 80 10.16 -19.64 -17.34
C ASP A 80 9.53 -20.31 -16.12
N ARG A 81 9.71 -19.74 -14.93
CA ARG A 81 9.20 -20.32 -13.68
C ARG A 81 8.40 -19.29 -12.90
N VAL A 82 7.10 -19.52 -12.81
CA VAL A 82 6.17 -18.65 -12.09
C VAL A 82 6.67 -18.28 -10.69
N GLY A 83 6.88 -16.97 -10.47
CA GLY A 83 7.29 -16.36 -9.21
C GLY A 83 8.78 -16.50 -8.86
N ARG A 84 9.69 -16.41 -9.83
CA ARG A 84 11.14 -16.60 -9.59
C ARG A 84 12.03 -15.39 -9.88
#